data_AF-A0AA94JP83-F1
#
_entry.id   AF-A0AA94JP83-F1
#
_cell.length_a   1.000
_cell.length_b   1.000
_cell.length_c   1.000
_cell.angle_alpha   90.00
_cell.angle_beta   90.00
_cell.angle_gamma   90.00
#
_symmetry.space_group_name_H-M   'P 1'
#
loop_
_entity.id
_entity.type
_entity.pdbx_description
1 polymer ?
#
loop_
_entity_poly.entity_id
_entity_poly.type
_entity_poly.pdbx_seq_one_letter_code
_entity_poly.pdbx_strand_id
1 'polypeptide(L)'
;MVVFPGGYSGTLGQVQDIGKKNVCLFKIRNDYTLNHEGLYGLGLFHTHKDGTITNKNQKFVYTKFKTTNIMSYASASAGFPANTKVTTWHWQWKIVKSNVQ
;
A
#
# COMPACT_ATOMS: atom_id res chain seq x y z
N MET A 1 6.57 17.20 -1.57
CA MET A 1 7.17 16.98 -2.89
C MET A 1 6.32 15.97 -3.66
N VAL A 2 6.13 16.19 -4.96
CA VAL A 2 5.52 15.22 -5.88
C VAL A 2 6.61 14.80 -6.86
N VAL A 3 6.84 13.50 -7.00
CA VAL A 3 7.93 12.96 -7.84
C VAL A 3 7.39 12.40 -9.16
N PHE A 4 6.16 11.89 -9.15
CA PHE A 4 5.50 11.35 -10.34
C PHE A 4 4.23 12.15 -10.69
N PRO A 5 3.90 12.32 -11.98
CA PRO A 5 2.64 12.95 -12.39
C PRO A 5 1.44 12.26 -11.74
N GLY A 6 0.52 13.05 -11.16
CA GLY A 6 -0.65 12.53 -10.43
C GLY A 6 -0.38 12.08 -8.99
N GLY A 7 0.87 12.18 -8.51
CA GLY A 7 1.22 11.88 -7.12
C GLY A 7 0.75 12.95 -6.12
N TYR A 8 0.61 12.57 -4.85
CA TYR A 8 0.15 13.46 -3.77
C TYR A 8 1.31 14.10 -3.00
N SER A 9 1.26 15.41 -2.75
CA SER A 9 2.28 16.08 -1.94
C SER A 9 2.12 15.76 -0.45
N GLY A 10 3.18 15.27 0.20
CA GLY A 10 3.18 15.01 1.65
C GLY A 10 3.07 13.52 2.03
N THR A 11 3.20 12.62 1.06
CA THR A 11 3.40 11.19 1.36
C THR A 11 4.79 10.94 1.95
N LEU A 12 4.98 9.74 2.50
CA LEU A 12 6.26 9.29 3.06
C LEU A 12 7.15 8.60 2.00
N GLY A 13 6.52 8.11 0.94
CA GLY A 13 7.13 7.56 -0.27
C GLY A 13 6.10 7.59 -1.40
N GLN A 14 6.55 7.28 -2.62
CA GLN A 14 5.68 7.21 -3.82
C GLN A 14 6.17 6.14 -4.78
N VAL A 15 5.23 5.47 -5.43
CA VAL A 15 5.44 4.75 -6.69
C VAL A 15 4.93 5.59 -7.87
N GLN A 16 5.43 5.32 -9.07
CA GLN A 16 4.91 5.96 -10.28
C GLN A 16 3.46 5.56 -10.58
N ASP A 17 3.17 4.26 -10.48
CA ASP A 17 1.83 3.69 -10.66
C ASP A 17 1.85 2.24 -10.11
N ILE A 18 0.67 1.67 -9.91
CA ILE A 18 0.53 0.30 -9.40
C ILE A 18 1.08 -0.70 -10.42
N GLY A 19 2.00 -1.57 -9.97
CA GLY A 19 2.71 -2.52 -10.83
C GLY A 19 3.93 -1.93 -11.55
N LYS A 20 4.29 -0.66 -11.31
CA LYS A 20 5.56 -0.10 -11.77
C LYS A 20 6.64 -0.28 -10.72
N LYS A 21 7.71 -0.99 -11.08
CA LYS A 21 8.78 -1.40 -10.17
C LYS A 21 9.77 -0.28 -9.85
N ASN A 22 9.26 0.82 -9.31
CA ASN A 22 10.06 1.94 -8.79
C ASN A 22 9.45 2.44 -7.48
N VAL A 23 10.31 2.92 -6.58
CA VAL A 23 9.89 3.52 -5.31
C VAL A 23 10.79 4.71 -5.04
N CYS A 24 10.17 5.86 -4.77
CA CYS A 24 10.84 7.01 -4.19
C CYS A 24 10.53 7.08 -2.69
N LEU A 25 11.56 7.25 -1.87
CA LEU A 25 11.42 7.36 -0.41
C LEU A 25 11.84 8.74 0.07
N PHE A 26 11.09 9.31 1.00
CA PHE A 26 11.39 10.62 1.55
C PHE A 26 12.01 10.55 2.95
N LYS A 27 12.61 11.65 3.40
CA LYS A 27 13.35 11.70 4.68
C LYS A 27 12.46 11.38 5.89
N ILE A 28 11.20 11.80 5.87
CA ILE A 28 10.24 11.63 6.97
C ILE A 28 9.59 10.23 7.05
N ARG A 29 10.01 9.28 6.22
CA ARG A 29 9.45 7.93 6.15
C ARG A 29 9.56 7.15 7.46
N ASN A 30 8.73 6.11 7.58
CA ASN A 30 8.78 5.13 8.68
C ASN A 30 9.12 3.71 8.17
N ASP A 31 9.24 2.77 9.10
CA ASP A 31 9.66 1.37 8.84
C ASP A 31 8.72 0.60 7.88
N TYR A 32 7.50 1.10 7.67
CA TYR A 32 6.51 0.47 6.78
C TYR A 32 6.48 1.06 5.38
N THR A 33 7.07 2.24 5.20
CA THR A 33 6.91 3.02 3.96
C THR A 33 7.48 2.26 2.77
N LEU A 34 8.71 1.75 2.87
CA LEU A 34 9.32 1.00 1.77
C LEU A 34 8.52 -0.26 1.41
N ASN A 35 8.05 -0.99 2.42
CA ASN A 35 7.28 -2.22 2.19
C ASN A 35 5.93 -1.91 1.52
N HIS A 36 5.23 -0.86 1.96
CA HIS A 36 3.96 -0.43 1.39
C HIS A 36 4.10 0.03 -0.07
N GLU A 37 5.05 0.93 -0.34
CA GLU A 37 5.30 1.41 -1.71
C GLU A 37 5.86 0.29 -2.60
N GLY A 38 6.73 -0.58 -2.08
CA GLY A 38 7.23 -1.73 -2.82
C GLY A 38 6.11 -2.68 -3.26
N LEU A 39 5.14 -2.93 -2.37
CA LEU A 39 3.97 -3.75 -2.70
C LEU A 39 3.06 -3.10 -3.73
N TYR A 40 2.94 -1.77 -3.73
CA TYR A 40 2.32 -1.04 -4.82
C TYR A 40 3.03 -1.29 -6.16
N GLY A 41 4.36 -1.19 -6.18
CA GLY A 41 5.16 -1.48 -7.37
C GLY A 41 5.07 -2.93 -7.84
N LEU A 42 4.67 -3.85 -6.96
CA LEU A 42 4.41 -5.26 -7.25
C LEU A 42 2.93 -5.55 -7.57
N GLY A 43 2.11 -4.52 -7.74
CA GLY A 43 0.75 -4.62 -8.27
C GLY A 43 -0.36 -4.76 -7.22
N LEU A 44 -0.06 -4.55 -5.94
CA LEU A 44 -1.09 -4.54 -4.90
C LEU A 44 -1.80 -3.19 -4.85
N PHE A 45 -3.11 -3.25 -4.71
CA PHE A 45 -3.96 -2.10 -4.41
C PHE A 45 -4.18 -2.02 -2.90
N HIS A 46 -4.66 -0.86 -2.44
CA HIS A 46 -5.25 -0.76 -1.11
C HIS A 46 -6.36 -1.80 -0.91
N THR A 47 -6.47 -2.29 0.33
CA THR A 47 -7.54 -3.20 0.75
C THR A 47 -8.75 -2.46 1.32
N HIS A 48 -8.78 -1.13 1.19
CA HIS A 48 -9.91 -0.27 1.52
C HIS A 48 -10.33 0.53 0.29
N LYS A 49 -11.47 1.22 0.38
CA LYS A 49 -11.99 2.05 -0.70
C LYS A 49 -11.32 3.42 -0.70
N ASP A 50 -10.65 3.78 -1.78
CA ASP A 50 -10.20 5.15 -2.06
C ASP A 50 -11.06 5.85 -3.13
N GLY A 51 -12.01 5.13 -3.72
CA GLY A 51 -12.87 5.60 -4.80
C GLY A 51 -13.71 4.48 -5.39
N THR A 52 -14.17 4.63 -6.63
CA THR A 52 -14.85 3.54 -7.36
C THR A 52 -13.85 2.43 -7.68
N ILE A 53 -14.22 1.19 -7.36
CA ILE A 53 -13.37 0.02 -7.60
C ILE A 53 -13.52 -0.41 -9.05
N THR A 54 -12.47 -0.22 -9.82
CA THR A 54 -12.41 -0.57 -11.25
C THR A 54 -11.42 -1.68 -11.54
N ASN A 55 -10.56 -2.04 -10.58
CA ASN A 55 -9.52 -3.05 -10.75
C ASN A 55 -9.87 -4.38 -10.07
N LYS A 56 -9.80 -5.48 -10.83
CA LYS A 56 -10.04 -6.86 -10.34
C LYS A 56 -9.10 -7.31 -9.22
N ASN A 57 -7.96 -6.66 -9.03
CA ASN A 57 -6.99 -6.96 -7.97
C ASN A 57 -7.36 -6.29 -6.64
N GLN A 58 -8.29 -5.33 -6.62
CA GLN A 58 -8.85 -4.74 -5.40
C GLN A 58 -10.10 -5.55 -4.97
N LYS A 59 -9.88 -6.80 -4.56
CA LYS A 59 -10.95 -7.78 -4.32
C LYS A 59 -11.77 -7.55 -3.06
N PHE A 60 -11.14 -7.02 -2.01
CA PHE A 60 -11.76 -6.84 -0.70
C PHE A 60 -11.64 -5.41 -0.24
N VAL A 61 -12.72 -4.93 0.37
CA VAL A 61 -12.88 -3.55 0.82
C VAL A 61 -13.18 -3.57 2.31
N TYR A 62 -12.16 -3.27 3.09
CA TYR A 62 -12.28 -3.09 4.52
C TYR A 62 -12.40 -1.61 4.86
N THR A 63 -12.90 -1.32 6.06
CA THR A 63 -12.82 0.04 6.59
C THR A 63 -11.35 0.42 6.74
N LYS A 64 -10.98 1.60 6.22
CA LYS A 64 -9.62 2.13 6.32
C LYS A 64 -9.14 2.09 7.78
N PHE A 65 -7.89 1.71 8.00
CA PHE A 65 -7.27 1.54 9.32
C PHE A 65 -7.79 0.38 10.18
N LYS A 66 -8.82 -0.36 9.73
CA LYS A 66 -9.48 -1.42 10.53
C LYS A 66 -8.98 -2.83 10.24
N THR A 67 -7.78 -2.97 9.67
CA THR A 67 -7.12 -4.27 9.45
C THR A 67 -5.62 -4.14 9.68
N THR A 68 -4.96 -5.26 9.98
CA THR A 68 -3.49 -5.36 10.09
C THR A 68 -2.78 -5.52 8.74
N ASN A 69 -3.52 -5.44 7.63
CA ASN A 69 -2.95 -5.54 6.29
C ASN A 69 -2.15 -4.26 5.99
N ILE A 70 -0.92 -4.42 5.51
CA ILE A 70 -0.03 -3.29 5.22
C ILE A 70 -0.60 -2.34 4.16
N MET A 71 -1.52 -2.80 3.31
CA MET A 71 -2.22 -2.00 2.30
C MET A 71 -3.49 -1.28 2.85
N SER A 72 -3.72 -1.27 4.17
CA SER A 72 -4.85 -0.56 4.81
C SER A 72 -4.48 0.31 6.00
N TYR A 73 -3.19 0.62 6.15
CA TYR A 73 -2.68 1.65 7.07
C TYR A 73 -2.98 1.46 8.56
N ALA A 74 -3.22 0.24 9.06
CA ALA A 74 -3.52 -0.09 10.47
C ALA A 74 -3.03 0.97 11.49
N SER A 75 -3.91 1.56 12.28
CA SER A 75 -3.56 2.67 13.18
C SER A 75 -3.91 2.39 14.64
N ALA A 76 -3.14 3.00 15.55
CA ALA A 76 -3.44 2.99 16.98
C ALA A 76 -4.82 3.57 17.29
N SER A 77 -5.19 4.66 16.61
CA SER A 77 -6.52 5.27 16.72
C SER A 77 -7.66 4.35 16.30
N ALA A 78 -7.38 3.31 15.51
CA ALA A 78 -8.36 2.33 15.09
C ALA A 78 -8.49 1.12 16.04
N GLY A 79 -7.73 1.09 17.14
CA GLY A 79 -7.73 0.02 18.15
C GLY A 79 -6.67 -1.06 17.91
N PHE A 80 -5.73 -0.85 16.99
CA PHE A 80 -4.63 -1.78 16.74
C PHE A 80 -3.39 -1.33 17.50
N PRO A 81 -2.63 -2.21 18.17
CA PRO A 81 -1.37 -1.83 18.79
C PRO A 81 -0.46 -1.06 17.82
N ALA A 82 0.32 -0.10 18.34
CA ALA A 82 1.37 0.54 17.55
C ALA A 82 2.24 -0.57 16.90
N ASN A 83 2.64 -0.36 15.64
CA ASN A 83 3.47 -1.28 14.87
C ASN A 83 2.82 -2.59 14.35
N THR A 84 1.49 -2.67 14.28
CA THR A 84 0.75 -3.84 13.72
C THR A 84 0.66 -3.90 12.19
N LYS A 85 1.37 -3.03 11.46
CA LYS A 85 1.35 -2.98 9.98
C LYS A 85 2.24 -4.07 9.36
N VAL A 86 1.93 -5.35 9.58
CA VAL A 86 2.92 -6.42 9.34
C VAL A 86 2.44 -7.55 8.43
N THR A 87 1.22 -7.51 7.90
CA THR A 87 0.68 -8.66 7.15
C THR A 87 0.28 -8.33 5.71
N THR A 88 0.45 -9.34 4.86
CA THR A 88 -0.21 -9.51 3.57
C THR A 88 -1.03 -10.81 3.62
N TRP A 89 -2.02 -10.95 2.75
CA TRP A 89 -2.85 -12.15 2.67
C TRP A 89 -2.43 -13.08 1.54
N HIS A 90 -2.78 -14.36 1.66
CA HIS A 90 -2.42 -15.39 0.68
C HIS A 90 -2.80 -15.02 -0.77
N TRP A 91 -3.95 -14.39 -1.01
CA TRP A 91 -4.33 -13.99 -2.37
C TRP A 91 -3.50 -12.81 -2.91
N GLN A 92 -3.02 -11.91 -2.05
CA GLN A 92 -2.10 -10.84 -2.44
C GLN A 92 -0.76 -11.42 -2.86
N TRP A 93 -0.29 -12.48 -2.19
CA TRP A 93 0.93 -13.19 -2.58
C TRP A 93 0.85 -13.76 -4.00
N LYS A 94 -0.32 -14.20 -4.45
CA LYS A 94 -0.49 -14.66 -5.84
C LYS A 94 -0.25 -13.53 -6.85
N ILE A 95 -0.68 -12.31 -6.54
CA ILE A 95 -0.46 -11.12 -7.38
C ILE A 95 1.01 -10.69 -7.31
N VAL A 96 1.58 -10.61 -6.11
CA VAL A 96 3.00 -10.24 -5.95
C VAL A 96 3.88 -11.23 -6.70
N LYS A 97 3.68 -12.53 -6.52
CA LYS A 97 4.49 -13.58 -7.16
C LYS A 97 4.40 -13.55 -8.68
N SER A 98 3.27 -13.16 -9.26
CA SER A 98 3.16 -13.01 -10.73
C SER A 98 3.88 -11.77 -11.27
N ASN A 99 4.29 -10.84 -10.40
CA ASN A 99 4.96 -9.59 -10.76
C ASN A 99 6.43 -9.55 -10.32
N VAL A 100 6.87 -10.45 -9.44
CA VAL A 100 8.29 -10.72 -9.17
C VAL A 100 8.81 -11.58 -10.33
N GLN A 101 9.82 -11.08 -11.05
CA GLN A 101 10.50 -11.83 -12.11
C GLN A 101 11.62 -12.67 -11.51
#